data_AF-A0A3E0KER7-F1
#
_entry.id   AF-A0A3E0KER7-F1
#
_cell.length_a   1.000
_cell.length_b   1.000
_cell.length_c   1.000
_cell.angle_alpha   90.00
_cell.angle_beta   90.00
_cell.angle_gamma   90.00
#
_symmetry.space_group_name_H-M   'P 1'
#
loop_
_entity.id
_entity.type
_entity.pdbx_description
1 polymer ?
#
loop_
_entity_poly.entity_id
_entity_poly.type
_entity_poly.pdbx_seq_one_letter_code
_entity_poly.pdbx_strand_id
1 'polypeptide(L)' 'MGMSKDEIADKAEVIGDFLANNVDPQNPEQGILKELWEAAEARMQQEGAKVLINGVQRSG' A
#
# COMPACT_ATOMS: atom_id res chain seq x y z
N MET A 1 -19.16 -0.72 8.66
CA MET A 1 -19.38 0.36 7.67
C MET A 1 -18.13 0.37 6.81
N GLY A 2 -18.28 0.06 5.52
CA GLY A 2 -17.13 -0.08 4.61
C GLY A 2 -16.53 1.29 4.31
N MET A 3 -15.21 1.36 4.29
CA MET A 3 -14.47 2.55 3.88
C MET A 3 -14.94 2.98 2.49
N SER A 4 -15.17 4.27 2.26
CA SER A 4 -15.55 4.76 0.95
C SER A 4 -14.42 4.50 -0.07
N LYS A 5 -14.76 4.38 -1.36
CA LYS A 5 -13.75 4.16 -2.42
C LYS A 5 -12.71 5.27 -2.44
N ASP A 6 -13.10 6.49 -2.07
CA ASP A 6 -12.25 7.67 -2.03
C ASP A 6 -11.28 7.61 -0.84
N GLU A 7 -11.74 7.20 0.34
CA GLU A 7 -10.85 6.98 1.50
C GLU A 7 -9.84 5.83 1.26
N ILE A 8 -10.23 4.80 0.51
CA ILE A 8 -9.32 3.74 0.06
C ILE A 8 -8.32 4.33 -0.95
N ALA A 9 -8.81 5.17 -1.85
CA ALA A 9 -8.08 6.08 -2.74
C ALA A 9 -6.88 6.72 -2.04
N ASP A 10 -7.22 7.57 -1.07
CA ASP A 10 -6.30 8.41 -0.32
C ASP A 10 -5.31 7.57 0.49
N LYS A 11 -5.76 6.48 1.11
CA LYS A 11 -4.86 5.59 1.86
C LYS A 11 -3.90 4.83 0.95
N ALA A 12 -4.33 4.44 -0.25
CA ALA A 12 -3.47 3.80 -1.22
C ALA A 12 -2.38 4.74 -1.71
N GLU A 13 -2.72 6.01 -1.93
CA GLU A 13 -1.77 7.07 -2.27
C GLU A 13 -0.74 7.27 -1.15
N VAL A 14 -1.17 7.34 0.11
CA VAL A 14 -0.26 7.45 1.26
C VAL A 14 0.67 6.25 1.40
N ILE A 15 0.18 5.03 1.16
CA ILE A 15 1.02 3.82 1.17
C ILE A 15 2.02 3.85 0.02
N GLY A 16 1.58 4.28 -1.16
CA GLY A 16 2.43 4.43 -2.32
C GLY A 16 3.53 5.46 -2.14
N ASP A 17 3.18 6.64 -1.63
CA ASP A 17 4.11 7.69 -1.28
C ASP A 17 5.07 7.24 -0.18
N PHE A 18 4.59 6.49 0.81
CA PHE A 18 5.45 5.93 1.86
C PHE A 18 6.47 4.94 1.26
N LEU A 19 6.05 4.02 0.39
CA LEU A 19 6.94 3.05 -0.22
C LEU A 19 7.91 3.70 -1.24
N ALA A 20 7.46 4.70 -1.99
CA ALA A 20 8.27 5.43 -2.95
C ALA A 20 9.30 6.37 -2.29
N ASN A 21 8.93 7.04 -1.19
CA ASN A 21 9.82 7.99 -0.51
C ASN A 21 10.75 7.34 0.52
N ASN A 22 10.46 6.12 1.01
CA ASN A 22 11.40 5.40 1.87
C ASN A 22 12.52 4.80 1.02
N VAL A 23 13.54 5.62 0.75
CA VAL A 23 14.74 5.26 0.00
C VAL A 23 15.49 4.09 0.65
N ASP A 24 15.43 3.98 1.99
CA ASP A 24 16.07 2.92 2.78
C ASP A 24 15.04 2.15 3.63
N PRO A 25 14.71 0.89 3.29
CA PRO A 25 13.81 0.08 4.08
C PRO A 25 14.44 -0.23 5.46
N GLN A 26 13.74 0.12 6.54
CA GLN A 26 14.27 -0.07 7.91
C GLN A 26 14.25 -1.54 8.36
N ASN A 27 13.58 -2.42 7.61
CA ASN A 27 13.57 -3.85 7.82
C ASN A 27 13.36 -4.62 6.50
N PRO A 28 13.68 -5.93 6.46
CA PRO A 28 13.52 -6.74 5.25
C PRO A 28 12.09 -6.77 4.70
N GLU A 29 11.08 -6.74 5.57
CA GLU A 29 9.66 -6.74 5.18
C GLU A 29 9.28 -5.49 4.40
N GLN A 30 9.77 -4.31 4.81
CA GLN A 30 9.62 -3.05 4.09
C GLN A 30 10.34 -3.06 2.74
N GLY A 31 11.50 -3.72 2.66
CA GLY A 31 12.25 -3.89 1.41
C GLY A 31 11.45 -4.69 0.38
N ILE A 32 10.86 -5.82 0.79
CA ILE A 32 10.03 -6.65 -0.08
C ILE A 32 8.78 -5.88 -0.53
N LEU A 33 8.13 -5.12 0.36
CA LEU A 33 6.98 -4.29 0.00
C LEU A 33 7.35 -3.21 -1.02
N LYS A 34 8.52 -2.60 -0.90
CA LYS A 34 9.04 -1.62 -1.85
C LYS A 34 9.33 -2.23 -3.21
N GLU A 35 10.02 -3.37 -3.27
CA GLU A 35 10.29 -4.08 -4.52
C GLU A 35 9.00 -4.51 -5.23
N LEU A 36 8.02 -5.02 -4.49
CA LEU A 36 6.70 -5.36 -5.04
C LEU A 36 5.95 -4.13 -5.56
N TRP A 37 6.09 -2.99 -4.88
CA TRP A 37 5.47 -1.74 -5.30
C TRP A 37 6.12 -1.16 -6.55
N GLU A 38 7.45 -1.13 -6.62
CA GLU A 38 8.22 -0.66 -7.78
C GLU A 38 8.04 -1.55 -9.01
N ALA A 39 7.84 -2.86 -8.82
CA ALA A 39 7.58 -3.81 -9.90
C ALA A 39 6.12 -3.79 -10.41
N ALA A 40 5.19 -3.16 -9.67
CA ALA A 40 3.77 -3.14 -10.00
C ALA A 40 3.39 -1.92 -10.86
N GLU A 41 2.54 -2.12 -11.88
CA GLU A 41 1.93 -1.01 -12.62
C GLU A 41 0.89 -0.27 -11.76
N ALA A 42 0.61 1.00 -12.05
CA ALA A 42 -0.27 1.88 -11.23
C ALA A 42 -1.65 1.28 -10.89
N ARG A 43 -2.25 0.52 -11.82
CA ARG A 43 -3.53 -0.19 -11.56
C ARG A 43 -3.38 -1.29 -10.51
N MET A 44 -2.26 -2.01 -10.55
CA MET A 44 -1.96 -3.14 -9.66
C MET A 44 -1.52 -2.65 -8.28
N GLN A 45 -0.85 -1.51 -8.20
CA GLN A 45 -0.55 -0.80 -6.96
C GLN A 45 -1.84 -0.42 -6.20
N GLN A 46 -2.85 0.12 -6.91
CA GLN A 46 -4.15 0.44 -6.30
C GLN A 46 -4.90 -0.80 -5.78
N GLU A 47 -4.81 -1.92 -6.50
CA GLU A 47 -5.38 -3.20 -6.06
C GLU A 47 -4.64 -3.77 -4.85
N GLY A 48 -3.31 -3.70 -4.83
CA GLY A 48 -2.47 -4.13 -3.71
C GLY A 48 -2.71 -3.32 -2.43
N ALA A 49 -2.80 -2.00 -2.56
CA ALA A 49 -3.14 -1.12 -1.45
C ALA A 49 -4.53 -1.41 -0.87
N LYS A 50 -5.53 -1.67 -1.71
CA LYS A 50 -6.87 -2.13 -1.29
C LYS A 50 -6.79 -3.40 -0.44
N VAL A 51 -6.01 -4.38 -0.88
CA VAL A 51 -5.83 -5.65 -0.15
C VAL A 51 -5.17 -5.42 1.21
N LEU A 52 -4.12 -4.59 1.26
CA LEU A 52 -3.44 -4.23 2.52
C LEU A 52 -4.38 -3.54 3.51
N ILE A 53 -5.14 -2.54 3.04
CA ILE A 53 -6.11 -1.80 3.87
C ILE A 53 -7.20 -2.74 4.40
N ASN A 54 -7.77 -3.59 3.53
CA ASN A 54 -8.78 -4.57 3.93
C ASN A 54 -8.22 -5.60 4.92
N GLY A 55 -6.95 -6.00 4.78
CA GLY A 55 -6.27 -6.88 5.72
C GLY A 55 -6.15 -6.26 7.11
N VAL A 56 -5.68 -5.02 7.20
CA VAL A 56 -5.58 -4.28 8.46
C VAL A 56 -6.95 -4.10 9.12
N GLN A 57 -8.00 -3.78 8.35
CA GLN A 57 -9.36 -3.68 8.87
C GLN A 57 -9.93 -4.99 9.40
N ARG A 58 -9.51 -6.14 8.85
CA ARG A 58 -9.96 -7.47 9.27
C ARG A 58 -9.22 -7.98 10.50
N SER A 59 -7.99 -7.52 10.70
CA SER A 59 -7.16 -7.85 11.87
C SER A 59 -7.41 -6.95 13.09
N GLY A 60 -8.31 -5.96 12.96
CA GLY A 60 -8.74 -5.06 14.03
C GLY A 60 -10.11 -5.40 14.61
#